data_AF-T1H472-F1
#
_entry.id   AF-T1H472-F1
#
_cell.length_a   1.000
_cell.length_b   1.000
_cell.length_c   1.000
_cell.angle_alpha   90.00
_cell.angle_beta   90.00
_cell.angle_gamma   90.00
#
_symmetry.space_group_name_H-M   'P 1'
#
loop_
_entity.id
_entity.type
_entity.pdbx_description
1 polymer ?
#
loop_
_entity_poly.entity_id
_entity_poly.type
_entity_poly.pdbx_seq_one_letter_code
_entity_poly.pdbx_strand_id
1 'polypeptide(L)'
;MQLQLQCNDDLRRRQMCRKQCFFSAFLSDERQDVQKKTFTKWVNSHLMKTKVPPKPEKGRMRVHAINNLNKALQVIQDHGIKLVNISSDDIVGGNPKLILGLIWLIALGFNGQNLVTSYSGNSVEKSLLLWARQHTEPHNVRVNDFSTSWSDGKAFLLILNDHIDDVDLEPALSKHPLARLKIAFDLAHKYFKIEKLLDPEDVHTNKPDKKSILMYVMLLYHAIESKDATDDI
;
A
#
# COMPACT_ATOMS: atom_id res chain seq x y z
N MET A 1 -30.70 42.35 18.75
CA MET A 1 -30.93 41.52 17.56
C MET A 1 -29.64 41.00 16.92
N GLN A 2 -28.52 41.76 16.90
CA GLN A 2 -27.24 41.31 16.30
C GLN A 2 -26.53 40.18 17.07
N LEU A 3 -26.62 40.12 18.41
CA LEU A 3 -25.98 39.06 19.22
C LEU A 3 -26.59 37.66 19.03
N GLN A 4 -27.89 37.55 18.70
CA GLN A 4 -28.55 36.26 18.46
C GLN A 4 -28.21 35.67 17.07
N LEU A 5 -27.91 36.51 16.07
CA LEU A 5 -27.44 36.06 14.76
C LEU A 5 -26.02 35.48 14.84
N GLN A 6 -25.13 36.13 15.60
CA GLN A 6 -23.75 35.70 15.77
C GLN A 6 -23.64 34.38 16.56
N CYS A 7 -24.49 34.18 17.57
CA CYS A 7 -24.57 32.92 18.33
C CYS A 7 -25.07 31.74 17.46
N ASN A 8 -26.03 31.99 16.56
CA ASN A 8 -26.55 30.97 15.64
C ASN A 8 -25.53 30.58 14.55
N ASP A 9 -24.71 31.52 14.08
CA ASP A 9 -23.61 31.22 13.15
C ASP A 9 -22.48 30.43 13.82
N ASP A 10 -22.16 30.71 15.08
CA ASP A 10 -21.18 29.94 15.86
C ASP A 10 -21.67 28.52 16.17
N LEU A 11 -22.96 28.33 16.46
CA LEU A 11 -23.57 27.00 16.62
C LEU A 11 -23.55 26.20 15.32
N ARG A 12 -23.86 26.83 14.17
CA ARG A 12 -23.76 26.20 12.85
C ARG A 12 -22.31 25.85 12.50
N ARG A 13 -21.35 26.75 12.74
CA ARG A 13 -19.91 26.47 12.54
C ARG A 13 -19.41 25.35 13.44
N ARG A 14 -19.83 25.29 14.70
CA ARG A 14 -19.49 24.20 15.63
C ARG A 14 -20.11 22.86 15.21
N GLN A 15 -21.34 22.84 14.69
CA GLN A 15 -21.96 21.63 14.15
C GLN A 15 -21.31 21.18 12.83
N MET A 16 -20.96 22.10 11.92
CA MET A 16 -20.20 21.79 10.70
C MET A 16 -18.82 21.24 11.04
N CYS A 17 -18.09 21.88 11.95
CA CYS A 17 -16.76 21.46 12.37
C CYS A 17 -16.79 20.08 13.07
N ARG A 18 -17.81 19.79 13.88
CA ARG A 18 -18.03 18.45 14.45
C ARG A 18 -18.35 17.40 13.39
N LYS A 19 -19.20 17.70 12.41
CA LYS A 19 -19.49 16.78 11.29
C LYS A 19 -18.26 16.55 10.42
N GLN A 20 -17.46 17.58 10.18
CA GLN A 20 -16.25 17.50 9.37
C GLN A 20 -15.11 16.77 10.10
N CYS A 21 -14.94 16.97 11.41
CA CYS A 21 -14.02 16.18 12.24
C CYS A 21 -14.46 14.71 12.34
N PHE A 22 -15.76 14.45 12.52
CA PHE A 22 -16.29 13.09 12.56
C PHE A 22 -16.10 12.36 11.23
N PHE A 23 -16.41 13.02 10.11
CA PHE A 23 -16.19 12.48 8.77
C PHE A 23 -14.70 12.28 8.47
N SER A 24 -13.83 13.20 8.90
CA SER A 24 -12.38 13.07 8.77
C SER A 24 -11.80 11.91 9.59
N ALA A 25 -12.30 11.70 10.82
CA ALA A 25 -11.90 10.59 11.69
C ALA A 25 -12.41 9.25 11.15
N PHE A 26 -13.66 9.20 10.70
CA PHE A 26 -14.25 8.01 10.07
C PHE A 26 -13.47 7.60 8.80
N LEU A 27 -13.14 8.56 7.92
CA LEU A 27 -12.33 8.30 6.73
C LEU A 27 -10.86 7.97 7.04
N SER A 28 -10.33 8.36 8.20
CA SER A 28 -9.01 7.87 8.63
C SER A 28 -9.08 6.42 9.11
N ASP A 29 -10.16 6.04 9.79
CA ASP A 29 -10.35 4.68 10.31
C ASP A 29 -10.59 3.69 9.16
N GLU A 30 -11.44 4.01 8.19
CA GLU A 30 -11.68 3.15 7.01
C GLU A 30 -10.40 2.89 6.20
N ARG A 31 -9.59 3.93 5.96
CA ARG A 31 -8.29 3.77 5.27
C ARG A 31 -7.29 2.99 6.11
N GLN A 32 -7.34 3.12 7.42
CA GLN A 32 -6.51 2.32 8.32
C GLN A 32 -6.90 0.84 8.26
N ASP A 33 -8.19 0.52 8.13
CA ASP A 33 -8.68 -0.85 7.97
C ASP A 33 -8.25 -1.45 6.64
N VAL A 34 -8.38 -0.71 5.53
CA VAL A 34 -7.86 -1.13 4.21
C VAL A 34 -6.36 -1.38 4.27
N GLN A 35 -5.61 -0.47 4.90
CA GLN A 35 -4.17 -0.62 5.08
C GLN A 35 -3.83 -1.85 5.92
N LYS A 36 -4.53 -2.08 7.02
CA LYS A 36 -4.35 -3.27 7.87
C LYS A 36 -4.64 -4.55 7.09
N LYS A 37 -5.71 -4.60 6.32
CA LYS A 37 -6.07 -5.74 5.46
C LYS A 37 -4.98 -6.03 4.43
N THR A 38 -4.56 -5.00 3.69
CA THR A 38 -3.51 -5.08 2.66
C THR A 38 -2.19 -5.55 3.27
N PHE A 39 -1.76 -4.95 4.38
CA PHE A 39 -0.50 -5.28 5.04
C PHE A 39 -0.52 -6.68 5.66
N THR A 40 -1.67 -7.11 6.18
CA THR A 40 -1.84 -8.48 6.68
C THR A 40 -1.69 -9.50 5.55
N LYS A 41 -2.35 -9.28 4.41
CA LYS A 41 -2.19 -10.14 3.22
C LYS A 41 -0.74 -10.15 2.74
N TRP A 42 -0.05 -9.00 2.75
CA TRP A 42 1.35 -8.88 2.36
C TRP A 42 2.30 -9.64 3.31
N VAL A 43 2.12 -9.52 4.62
CA VAL A 43 2.91 -10.30 5.60
C VAL A 43 2.67 -11.79 5.38
N ASN A 44 1.41 -12.20 5.23
CA ASN A 44 1.06 -13.61 5.04
C ASN A 44 1.67 -14.19 3.76
N SER A 45 1.76 -13.43 2.67
CA SER A 45 2.38 -13.90 1.42
C SER A 45 3.86 -14.27 1.57
N HIS A 46 4.57 -13.65 2.51
CA HIS A 46 5.96 -13.97 2.85
C HIS A 46 6.05 -15.12 3.87
N LEU A 47 5.17 -15.11 4.87
CA LEU A 47 5.14 -16.16 5.90
C LEU A 47 4.82 -17.54 5.31
N MET A 48 3.93 -17.61 4.31
CA MET A 48 3.61 -18.86 3.61
C MET A 48 4.83 -19.49 2.90
N LYS A 49 5.84 -18.69 2.53
CA LYS A 49 7.07 -19.17 1.90
C LYS A 49 8.14 -19.59 2.91
N THR A 50 7.95 -19.25 4.19
CA THR A 50 8.94 -19.52 5.26
C THR A 50 8.79 -20.93 5.79
N LYS A 51 9.78 -21.79 5.54
CA LYS A 51 9.75 -23.20 6.00
C LYS A 51 10.15 -23.38 7.46
N VAL A 52 11.05 -22.53 7.97
CA VAL A 52 11.58 -22.63 9.34
C VAL A 52 11.58 -21.23 9.96
N PRO A 53 10.68 -20.93 10.91
CA PRO A 53 10.70 -19.65 11.60
C PRO A 53 11.92 -19.56 12.53
N PRO A 54 12.47 -18.35 12.75
CA PRO A 54 13.52 -18.14 13.74
C PRO A 54 13.03 -18.56 15.12
N LYS A 55 13.89 -19.17 15.93
CA LYS A 55 13.54 -19.63 17.28
C LYS A 55 13.39 -18.43 18.22
N PRO A 56 12.19 -18.11 18.71
CA PRO A 56 12.01 -17.00 19.65
C PRO A 56 12.50 -17.41 21.05
N GLU A 57 12.77 -16.41 21.87
CA GLU A 57 12.85 -16.56 23.32
C GLU A 57 11.52 -17.09 23.84
N LYS A 58 11.59 -18.18 24.61
CA LYS A 58 10.41 -18.88 25.13
C LYS A 58 9.89 -18.15 26.36
N GLY A 59 8.57 -18.05 26.45
CA GLY A 59 7.87 -17.48 27.61
C GLY A 59 6.61 -16.74 27.17
N ARG A 60 5.74 -16.42 28.13
CA ARG A 60 4.44 -15.76 27.87
C ARG A 60 4.31 -14.39 28.51
N MET A 61 5.28 -13.97 29.33
CA MET A 61 5.24 -12.64 29.95
C MET A 61 5.65 -11.55 28.97
N ARG A 62 5.19 -10.32 29.20
CA ARG A 62 5.51 -9.12 28.41
C ARG A 62 7.00 -8.97 28.12
N VAL A 63 7.86 -9.22 29.10
CA VAL A 63 9.33 -9.11 28.94
C VAL A 63 9.88 -10.02 27.84
N HIS A 64 9.35 -11.24 27.68
CA HIS A 64 9.78 -12.15 26.62
C HIS A 64 9.37 -11.63 25.24
N ALA A 65 8.17 -11.05 25.13
CA ALA A 65 7.71 -10.42 23.89
C ALA A 65 8.57 -9.20 23.53
N ILE A 66 8.90 -8.36 24.51
CA ILE A 66 9.81 -7.21 24.34
C ILE A 66 11.19 -7.68 23.87
N ASN A 67 11.76 -8.72 24.48
CA ASN A 67 13.07 -9.26 24.09
C ASN A 67 13.07 -9.80 22.66
N ASN A 68 12.02 -10.53 22.26
CA ASN A 68 11.86 -11.02 20.90
C ASN A 68 11.74 -9.87 19.88
N LEU A 69 10.98 -8.83 20.21
CA LEU A 69 10.83 -7.67 19.36
C LEU A 69 12.12 -6.86 19.26
N ASN A 70 12.85 -6.65 20.36
CA ASN A 70 14.13 -5.96 20.32
C ASN A 70 15.11 -6.66 19.37
N LYS A 71 15.17 -7.99 19.38
CA LYS A 71 15.98 -8.78 18.42
C LYS A 71 15.53 -8.53 16.98
N ALA A 72 14.22 -8.58 16.70
CA ALA A 72 13.70 -8.32 15.36
C ALA A 72 13.95 -6.88 14.88
N LEU A 73 13.73 -5.89 15.75
CA LEU A 73 13.98 -4.47 15.46
C LEU A 73 15.47 -4.18 15.26
N GLN A 74 16.37 -4.91 15.94
CA GLN A 74 17.80 -4.83 15.69
C GLN A 74 18.14 -5.31 14.29
N VAL A 75 17.63 -6.48 13.88
CA VAL A 75 17.84 -7.00 12.51
C VAL A 75 17.35 -6.01 11.46
N ILE A 76 16.19 -5.37 11.67
CA ILE A 76 15.66 -4.35 10.75
C ILE A 76 16.62 -3.16 10.62
N GLN A 77 17.17 -2.67 11.75
CA GLN A 77 18.14 -1.58 11.76
C GLN A 77 19.48 -1.97 11.11
N ASP A 78 19.93 -3.22 11.30
CA ASP A 78 21.15 -3.74 10.69
C ASP A 78 21.05 -3.79 9.15
N HIS A 79 19.83 -3.92 8.60
CA HIS A 79 19.54 -3.80 7.16
C HIS A 79 19.40 -2.34 6.69
N GLY A 80 19.78 -1.36 7.52
CA GLY A 80 19.80 0.06 7.19
C GLY A 80 18.45 0.79 7.33
N ILE A 81 17.42 0.13 7.88
CA ILE A 81 16.08 0.72 8.04
C ILE A 81 16.04 1.50 9.36
N LYS A 82 15.86 2.82 9.28
CA LYS A 82 15.78 3.70 10.46
C LYS A 82 14.39 3.65 11.08
N LEU A 83 14.33 3.26 12.37
CA LEU A 83 13.10 3.24 13.15
C LEU A 83 12.91 4.59 13.86
N VAL A 84 12.03 5.43 13.32
CA VAL A 84 11.69 6.73 13.94
C VAL A 84 10.41 6.58 14.73
N ASN A 85 10.47 6.81 16.04
CA ASN A 85 9.33 6.76 16.97
C ASN A 85 8.60 5.41 17.01
N ILE A 86 9.34 4.31 16.86
CA ILE A 86 8.81 2.94 16.99
C ILE A 86 9.71 2.19 17.98
N SER A 87 9.13 1.74 19.09
CA SER A 87 9.79 0.89 20.08
C SER A 87 9.11 -0.48 20.20
N SER A 88 9.76 -1.44 20.84
CA SER A 88 9.15 -2.73 21.15
C SER A 88 7.94 -2.60 22.09
N ASP A 89 7.94 -1.61 22.99
CA ASP A 89 6.84 -1.37 23.93
C ASP A 89 5.54 -0.99 23.19
N ASP A 90 5.66 -0.17 22.15
CA ASP A 90 4.55 0.24 21.28
C ASP A 90 3.89 -0.95 20.57
N ILE A 91 4.71 -1.90 20.12
CA ILE A 91 4.25 -3.08 19.39
C ILE A 91 3.60 -4.08 20.35
N VAL A 92 4.21 -4.36 21.51
CA VAL A 92 3.57 -5.24 22.52
C VAL A 92 2.31 -4.59 23.10
N GLY A 93 2.29 -3.26 23.21
CA GLY A 93 1.12 -2.48 23.60
C GLY A 93 -0.01 -2.48 22.56
N GLY A 94 0.23 -2.99 21.35
CA GLY A 94 -0.81 -3.11 20.33
C GLY A 94 -1.16 -1.79 19.65
N ASN A 95 -0.25 -0.82 19.59
CA ASN A 95 -0.52 0.48 18.95
C ASN A 95 -0.66 0.30 17.41
N PRO A 96 -1.88 0.40 16.85
CA PRO A 96 -2.11 0.02 15.45
C PRO A 96 -1.40 0.95 14.47
N LYS A 97 -1.26 2.25 14.80
CA LYS A 97 -0.56 3.21 13.94
C LYS A 97 0.92 2.89 13.82
N LEU A 98 1.56 2.54 14.94
CA LEU A 98 2.98 2.22 14.98
C LEU A 98 3.28 0.83 14.40
N ILE A 99 2.37 -0.14 14.61
CA ILE A 99 2.46 -1.47 13.97
C ILE A 99 2.37 -1.36 12.45
N LEU A 100 1.38 -0.63 11.92
CA LEU A 100 1.28 -0.40 10.47
C LEU A 100 2.46 0.42 9.96
N GLY A 101 2.94 1.39 10.73
CA GLY A 101 4.18 2.12 10.45
C GLY A 101 5.39 1.21 10.29
N LEU A 102 5.56 0.24 11.19
CA LEU A 102 6.66 -0.73 11.16
C LEU A 102 6.57 -1.66 9.95
N ILE A 103 5.39 -2.25 9.68
CA ILE A 103 5.21 -3.13 8.51
C ILE A 103 5.50 -2.37 7.21
N TRP A 104 5.05 -1.12 7.12
CA TRP A 104 5.37 -0.25 5.99
C TRP A 104 6.88 -0.04 5.83
N LEU A 105 7.61 0.24 6.91
CA LEU A 105 9.06 0.44 6.85
C LEU A 105 9.79 -0.84 6.41
N ILE A 106 9.33 -2.01 6.85
CA ILE A 106 9.89 -3.29 6.41
C ILE A 106 9.65 -3.46 4.91
N ALA A 107 8.40 -3.30 4.43
CA ALA A 107 8.10 -3.43 3.01
C ALA A 107 8.88 -2.42 2.16
N LEU A 108 8.96 -1.17 2.58
CA LEU A 108 9.72 -0.14 1.87
C LEU A 108 11.24 -0.42 1.91
N GLY A 109 11.75 -0.98 3.01
CA GLY A 109 13.15 -1.34 3.12
C GLY A 109 13.51 -2.48 2.18
N PHE A 110 12.75 -3.57 2.19
CA PHE A 110 13.12 -4.77 1.42
C PHE A 110 12.61 -4.75 -0.04
N ASN A 111 11.42 -4.20 -0.30
CA ASN A 111 10.88 -4.04 -1.65
C ASN A 111 11.15 -2.65 -2.24
N GLY A 112 11.58 -1.65 -1.47
CA GLY A 112 11.84 -0.31 -2.02
C GLY A 112 13.31 -0.04 -2.37
N GLN A 113 14.26 -0.76 -1.77
CA GLN A 113 15.69 -0.43 -1.91
C GLN A 113 16.19 -0.46 -3.36
N ASN A 114 15.81 -1.46 -4.16
CA ASN A 114 16.22 -1.58 -5.57
C ASN A 114 15.69 -0.42 -6.46
N LEU A 115 14.58 0.21 -6.06
CA LEU A 115 13.96 1.34 -6.78
C LEU A 115 14.68 2.68 -6.56
N VAL A 116 15.49 2.77 -5.50
CA VAL A 116 16.26 3.98 -5.13
C VAL A 116 17.66 3.93 -5.74
N THR A 117 18.21 2.73 -5.96
CA THR A 117 19.55 2.53 -6.52
C THR A 117 19.62 2.72 -8.03
N SER A 118 18.52 2.56 -8.76
CA SER A 118 18.50 2.59 -10.23
C SER A 118 18.44 4.01 -10.84
N TYR A 119 18.03 5.04 -10.09
CA TYR A 119 17.89 6.41 -10.62
C TYR A 119 18.27 7.51 -9.61
N SER A 120 19.43 8.13 -9.83
CA SER A 120 19.80 9.53 -9.48
C SER A 120 19.03 10.23 -8.34
N GLY A 121 18.99 9.64 -7.14
CA GLY A 121 18.49 10.32 -5.93
C GLY A 121 16.97 10.55 -5.86
N ASN A 122 16.17 9.82 -6.64
CA ASN A 122 14.71 9.91 -6.61
C ASN A 122 14.09 9.07 -5.47
N SER A 123 12.97 9.54 -4.90
CA SER A 123 12.20 8.73 -3.94
C SER A 123 11.52 7.55 -4.64
N VAL A 124 11.32 6.44 -3.92
CA VAL A 124 10.59 5.24 -4.41
C VAL A 124 9.28 5.62 -5.11
N GLU A 125 8.53 6.55 -4.53
CA GLU A 125 7.29 7.08 -5.10
C GLU A 125 7.48 7.71 -6.48
N LYS A 126 8.52 8.54 -6.65
CA LYS A 126 8.82 9.15 -7.96
C LYS A 126 9.26 8.11 -8.99
N SER A 127 10.11 7.16 -8.60
CA SER A 127 10.57 6.09 -9.49
C SER A 127 9.38 5.26 -9.99
N LEU A 128 8.49 4.85 -9.10
CA LEU A 128 7.30 4.08 -9.49
C LEU A 128 6.28 4.90 -10.30
N LEU A 129 6.16 6.21 -10.07
CA LEU A 129 5.32 7.07 -10.91
C LEU A 129 5.87 7.16 -12.33
N LEU A 130 7.18 7.32 -12.49
CA LEU A 130 7.83 7.35 -13.79
C LEU A 130 7.65 6.02 -14.52
N TRP A 131 7.88 4.91 -13.83
CA TRP A 131 7.66 3.56 -14.35
C TRP A 131 6.20 3.37 -14.80
N ALA A 132 5.22 3.65 -13.94
CA ALA A 132 3.80 3.49 -14.31
C ALA A 132 3.41 4.34 -15.54
N ARG A 133 3.97 5.54 -15.68
CA ARG A 133 3.70 6.45 -16.80
C ARG A 133 4.22 5.94 -18.13
N GLN A 134 5.31 5.17 -18.15
CA GLN A 134 5.83 4.58 -19.39
C GLN A 134 4.75 3.72 -20.09
N HIS A 135 3.93 3.02 -19.31
CA HIS A 135 2.83 2.19 -19.80
C HIS A 135 1.54 2.99 -20.04
N THR A 136 1.26 4.04 -19.26
CA THR A 136 -0.06 4.71 -19.31
C THR A 136 -0.13 5.92 -20.23
N GLU A 137 0.96 6.66 -20.42
CA GLU A 137 0.99 7.87 -21.25
C GLU A 137 0.68 7.62 -22.74
N PRO A 138 1.14 6.52 -23.38
CA PRO A 138 0.75 6.18 -24.75
C PRO A 138 -0.77 6.08 -24.96
N HIS A 139 -1.51 5.77 -23.90
CA HIS A 139 -2.97 5.64 -23.89
C HIS A 139 -3.69 6.87 -23.32
N ASN A 140 -3.01 8.01 -23.16
CA ASN A 140 -3.55 9.24 -22.57
C ASN A 140 -4.11 9.07 -21.15
N VAL A 141 -3.66 8.07 -20.40
CA VAL A 141 -4.04 7.86 -18.99
C VAL A 141 -2.99 8.51 -18.09
N ARG A 142 -3.41 9.50 -17.30
CA ARG A 142 -2.52 10.27 -16.42
C ARG A 142 -2.46 9.67 -15.02
N VAL A 143 -1.28 9.21 -14.62
CA VAL A 143 -1.00 8.76 -13.25
C VAL A 143 -0.19 9.82 -12.51
N ASN A 144 -0.76 10.42 -11.46
CA ASN A 144 -0.16 11.54 -10.73
C ASN A 144 0.01 11.28 -9.23
N ASP A 145 -0.59 10.22 -8.72
CA ASP A 145 -0.56 9.83 -7.32
C ASP A 145 -0.58 8.30 -7.19
N PHE A 146 -0.55 7.81 -5.96
CA PHE A 146 -0.86 6.41 -5.61
C PHE A 146 -2.20 6.30 -4.89
N SER A 147 -3.21 7.06 -5.34
CA SER A 147 -4.54 7.08 -4.75
C SER A 147 -5.57 7.18 -5.86
N THR A 148 -6.05 8.37 -6.20
CA THR A 148 -7.17 8.53 -7.14
C THR A 148 -6.85 8.16 -8.58
N SER A 149 -5.59 8.30 -9.03
CA SER A 149 -5.17 7.87 -10.37
C SER A 149 -5.33 6.37 -10.63
N TRP A 150 -5.48 5.57 -9.58
CA TRP A 150 -5.59 4.10 -9.66
C TRP A 150 -7.02 3.60 -9.43
N SER A 151 -7.91 4.49 -8.94
CA SER A 151 -9.25 4.15 -8.44
C SER A 151 -10.21 3.59 -9.51
N ASP A 152 -9.91 3.81 -10.78
CA ASP A 152 -10.73 3.34 -11.89
C ASP A 152 -10.19 2.04 -12.53
N GLY A 153 -8.96 1.64 -12.21
CA GLY A 153 -8.33 0.42 -12.68
C GLY A 153 -7.66 0.47 -14.06
N LYS A 154 -7.64 1.61 -14.80
CA LYS A 154 -6.96 1.64 -16.12
C LYS A 154 -5.46 1.44 -15.98
N ALA A 155 -4.84 2.14 -15.03
CA ALA A 155 -3.39 2.09 -14.84
C ALA A 155 -2.90 0.65 -14.65
N PHE A 156 -3.58 -0.14 -13.82
CA PHE A 156 -3.22 -1.55 -13.63
C PHE A 156 -3.37 -2.39 -14.91
N LEU A 157 -4.47 -2.21 -15.66
CA LEU A 157 -4.68 -2.98 -16.89
C LEU A 157 -3.66 -2.64 -17.97
N LEU A 158 -3.34 -1.36 -18.15
CA LEU A 158 -2.36 -0.92 -19.15
C LEU A 158 -0.97 -1.44 -18.85
N ILE A 159 -0.52 -1.32 -17.59
CA ILE A 159 0.76 -1.90 -17.15
C ILE A 159 0.79 -3.41 -17.41
N LEU A 160 -0.28 -4.14 -17.07
CA LEU A 160 -0.29 -5.60 -17.28
C LEU A 160 -0.36 -5.99 -18.75
N ASN A 161 -1.04 -5.21 -19.58
CA ASN A 161 -1.19 -5.47 -21.01
C ASN A 161 0.16 -5.47 -21.74
N ASP A 162 1.08 -4.60 -21.34
CA ASP A 162 2.39 -4.50 -21.99
C ASP A 162 3.28 -5.73 -21.75
N HIS A 163 2.95 -6.58 -20.77
CA HIS A 163 3.74 -7.76 -20.41
C HIS A 163 2.94 -9.08 -20.46
N ILE A 164 1.71 -9.05 -20.99
CA ILE A 164 0.85 -10.23 -21.15
C ILE A 164 0.23 -10.21 -22.55
N ASP A 165 0.62 -11.17 -23.40
CA ASP A 165 0.17 -11.25 -24.80
C ASP A 165 -1.33 -11.55 -24.99
N ASP A 166 -1.99 -12.15 -23.99
CA ASP A 166 -3.36 -12.69 -24.06
C ASP A 166 -4.41 -11.79 -23.37
N VAL A 167 -4.19 -10.47 -23.35
CA VAL A 167 -5.12 -9.50 -22.75
C VAL A 167 -5.96 -8.84 -23.83
N ASP A 168 -7.26 -9.11 -23.81
CA ASP A 168 -8.24 -8.37 -24.62
C ASP A 168 -8.54 -7.00 -23.97
N LEU A 169 -7.68 -6.02 -24.28
CA LEU A 169 -7.61 -4.74 -23.57
C LEU A 169 -8.83 -3.85 -23.79
N GLU A 170 -9.30 -3.68 -25.02
CA GLU A 170 -10.40 -2.76 -25.35
C GLU A 170 -11.71 -3.11 -24.61
N PRO A 171 -12.17 -4.38 -24.60
CA PRO A 171 -13.31 -4.80 -23.80
C PRO A 171 -13.05 -4.72 -22.30
N ALA A 172 -11.80 -4.87 -21.84
CA ALA A 172 -11.48 -4.69 -20.43
C ALA A 172 -11.61 -3.21 -20.02
N LEU A 173 -11.06 -2.27 -20.79
CA LEU A 173 -11.05 -0.83 -20.48
C LEU A 173 -12.45 -0.20 -20.46
N SER A 174 -13.40 -0.74 -21.22
CA SER A 174 -14.78 -0.26 -21.27
C SER A 174 -15.65 -0.72 -20.09
N LYS A 175 -15.16 -1.66 -19.25
CA LYS A 175 -15.92 -2.17 -18.09
C LYS A 175 -15.99 -1.16 -16.94
N HIS A 176 -16.94 -1.42 -16.05
CA HIS A 176 -17.04 -0.72 -14.76
C HIS A 176 -15.72 -0.84 -13.98
N PRO A 177 -15.26 0.22 -13.26
CA PRO A 177 -14.04 0.21 -12.45
C PRO A 177 -13.79 -1.05 -11.59
N LEU A 178 -14.81 -1.49 -10.84
CA LEU A 178 -14.71 -2.70 -10.02
C LEU A 178 -14.35 -3.96 -10.85
N ALA A 179 -14.91 -4.09 -12.05
CA ALA A 179 -14.60 -5.20 -12.94
C ALA A 179 -13.19 -5.06 -13.54
N ARG A 180 -12.75 -3.83 -13.89
CA ARG A 180 -11.38 -3.56 -14.35
C ARG A 180 -10.34 -3.94 -13.31
N LEU A 181 -10.54 -3.50 -12.07
CA LEU A 181 -9.69 -3.82 -10.93
C LEU A 181 -9.64 -5.33 -10.67
N LYS A 182 -10.80 -5.99 -10.67
CA LYS A 182 -10.87 -7.45 -10.53
C LYS A 182 -10.08 -8.17 -11.62
N ILE A 183 -10.26 -7.78 -12.89
CA ILE A 183 -9.52 -8.37 -14.02
C ILE A 183 -8.01 -8.15 -13.83
N ALA A 184 -7.58 -6.94 -13.50
CA ALA A 184 -6.18 -6.63 -13.28
C ALA A 184 -5.56 -7.50 -12.16
N PHE A 185 -6.25 -7.65 -11.03
CA PHE A 185 -5.76 -8.48 -9.92
C PHE A 185 -5.79 -9.97 -10.24
N ASP A 186 -6.76 -10.43 -11.04
CA ASP A 186 -6.82 -11.80 -11.55
C ASP A 186 -5.65 -12.10 -12.51
N LEU A 187 -5.34 -11.17 -13.42
CA LEU A 187 -4.20 -11.25 -14.35
C LEU A 187 -2.85 -11.25 -13.60
N ALA A 188 -2.65 -10.29 -12.70
CA ALA A 188 -1.43 -10.20 -11.88
C ALA A 188 -1.17 -11.51 -11.10
N HIS A 189 -2.21 -12.07 -10.50
CA HIS A 189 -2.09 -13.35 -9.80
C HIS A 189 -1.80 -14.52 -10.75
N LYS A 190 -2.49 -14.59 -11.89
CA LYS A 190 -2.34 -15.68 -12.87
C LYS A 190 -0.92 -15.73 -13.44
N TYR A 191 -0.42 -14.60 -13.94
CA TYR A 191 0.81 -14.52 -14.74
C TYR A 191 2.06 -14.22 -13.89
N PHE A 192 1.94 -13.43 -12.82
CA PHE A 192 3.08 -12.99 -12.02
C PHE A 192 3.11 -13.56 -10.60
N LYS A 193 2.11 -14.38 -10.22
CA LYS A 193 1.97 -14.97 -8.87
C LYS A 193 1.94 -13.92 -7.75
N ILE A 194 1.41 -12.74 -8.06
CA ILE A 194 1.20 -11.67 -7.08
C ILE A 194 -0.10 -11.96 -6.32
N GLU A 195 0.00 -12.03 -5.01
CA GLU A 195 -1.18 -12.18 -4.13
C GLU A 195 -2.11 -10.97 -4.23
N LYS A 196 -3.42 -11.20 -4.17
CA LYS A 196 -4.44 -10.15 -4.29
C LYS A 196 -4.57 -9.35 -2.99
N LEU A 197 -3.61 -8.47 -2.75
CA LEU A 197 -3.53 -7.66 -1.54
C LEU A 197 -4.67 -6.64 -1.43
N LEU A 198 -5.12 -6.13 -2.57
CA LEU A 198 -6.17 -5.14 -2.69
C LEU A 198 -7.47 -5.80 -3.12
N ASP A 199 -8.58 -5.35 -2.56
CA ASP A 199 -9.91 -5.71 -3.04
C ASP A 199 -10.46 -4.55 -3.89
N PRO A 200 -11.18 -4.83 -5.00
CA PRO A 200 -11.65 -3.80 -5.92
C PRO A 200 -12.44 -2.66 -5.26
N GLU A 201 -13.26 -2.98 -4.25
CA GLU A 201 -14.06 -2.02 -3.49
C GLU A 201 -13.22 -1.06 -2.64
N ASP A 202 -12.09 -1.52 -2.12
CA ASP A 202 -11.17 -0.72 -1.30
C ASP A 202 -10.34 0.26 -2.15
N VAL A 203 -10.24 -0.02 -3.46
CA VAL A 203 -9.56 0.81 -4.46
C VAL A 203 -10.53 1.72 -5.21
N HIS A 204 -11.74 1.25 -5.51
CA HIS A 204 -12.76 2.05 -6.19
C HIS A 204 -13.52 2.94 -5.20
N THR A 205 -12.82 3.91 -4.64
CA THR A 205 -13.36 4.92 -3.73
C THR A 205 -12.79 6.29 -4.07
N ASN A 206 -13.38 7.36 -3.53
CA ASN A 206 -12.95 8.74 -3.78
C ASN A 206 -11.54 9.04 -3.26
N LYS A 207 -11.04 8.24 -2.30
CA LYS A 207 -9.73 8.45 -1.68
C LYS A 207 -9.08 7.15 -1.24
N PRO A 208 -8.58 6.33 -2.18
CA PRO A 208 -7.95 5.05 -1.85
C PRO A 208 -6.73 5.23 -0.95
N ASP A 209 -6.45 4.25 -0.08
CA ASP A 209 -5.29 4.32 0.82
C ASP A 209 -3.97 4.28 0.04
N LYS A 210 -3.20 5.36 0.16
CA LYS A 210 -1.98 5.57 -0.62
C LYS A 210 -0.95 4.46 -0.43
N LYS A 211 -0.72 4.03 0.82
CA LYS A 211 0.30 3.02 1.12
C LYS A 211 -0.11 1.65 0.61
N SER A 212 -1.40 1.34 0.62
CA SER A 212 -1.94 0.09 0.09
C SER A 212 -1.74 -0.01 -1.43
N ILE A 213 -2.06 1.05 -2.18
CA ILE A 213 -1.78 1.11 -3.62
C ILE A 213 -0.28 1.00 -3.89
N LEU A 214 0.54 1.79 -3.19
CA LEU A 214 2.00 1.80 -3.40
C LEU A 214 2.62 0.44 -3.07
N MET A 215 2.15 -0.26 -2.04
CA MET A 215 2.53 -1.64 -1.72
C MET A 215 2.30 -2.59 -2.90
N TYR A 216 1.09 -2.55 -3.47
CA TYR A 216 0.74 -3.44 -4.57
C TYR A 216 1.50 -3.10 -5.85
N VAL A 217 1.69 -1.81 -6.15
CA VAL A 217 2.47 -1.37 -7.32
C VAL A 217 3.96 -1.72 -7.17
N MET A 218 4.53 -1.66 -5.96
CA MET A 218 5.88 -2.17 -5.72
C MET A 218 6.00 -3.66 -6.08
N LEU A 219 5.00 -4.49 -5.72
CA LEU A 219 5.02 -5.90 -6.08
C LEU A 219 4.91 -6.13 -7.59
N LEU A 220 4.06 -5.35 -8.28
CA LEU A 220 3.96 -5.39 -9.74
C LEU A 220 5.29 -5.08 -10.40
N TYR A 221 5.93 -3.96 -10.00
CA TYR A 221 7.23 -3.56 -10.50
C TYR A 221 8.25 -4.71 -10.37
N HIS A 222 8.45 -5.25 -9.17
CA HIS A 222 9.45 -6.31 -8.98
C HIS A 222 9.16 -7.55 -9.81
N ALA A 223 7.90 -7.98 -9.87
CA ALA A 223 7.56 -9.20 -10.59
C ALA A 223 7.76 -9.04 -12.10
N ILE A 224 7.38 -7.89 -12.66
CA ILE A 224 7.52 -7.57 -14.08
C ILE A 224 8.99 -7.46 -14.46
N GLU A 225 9.74 -6.58 -13.78
CA GLU A 225 11.16 -6.35 -14.10
C GLU A 225 12.03 -7.59 -13.87
N SER A 226 11.66 -8.45 -12.91
CA SER A 226 12.35 -9.72 -12.71
C SER A 226 12.11 -10.72 -13.83
N LYS A 227 10.95 -10.66 -14.49
CA LYS A 227 10.58 -11.56 -15.58
C LYS A 227 11.24 -11.13 -16.88
N ASP A 228 11.23 -9.84 -17.18
CA ASP A 228 11.87 -9.30 -18.38
C ASP A 228 13.38 -9.60 -18.37
N ALA A 229 14.03 -9.49 -17.20
CA ALA A 229 15.43 -9.87 -17.03
C ALA A 229 15.73 -11.38 -17.27
N THR A 230 14.74 -12.26 -17.15
CA THR A 230 14.91 -13.70 -17.45
C THR A 230 14.61 -14.07 -18.89
N ASP A 231 13.81 -13.27 -19.60
CA ASP A 231 13.47 -13.49 -21.01
C ASP A 231 14.58 -12.96 -21.95
N ASP A 232 15.47 -12.10 -21.45
CA ASP A 232 16.65 -11.55 -22.16
C ASP A 232 17.91 -12.45 -22.15
N ILE A 233 17.84 -13.66 -21.58
CA ILE A 233 18.96 -14.62 -21.47
C ILE A 233 18.70 -15.87 -22.33
#